data_AF-A0A8H4BKQ7-F1
#
_entry.id   AF-A0A8H4BKQ7-F1
#
_cell.length_a   1.000
_cell.length_b   1.000
_cell.length_c   1.000
_cell.angle_alpha   90.00
_cell.angle_beta   90.00
_cell.angle_gamma   90.00
#
_symmetry.space_group_name_H-M   'P 1'
#
loop_
_entity.id
_entity.type
_entity.pdbx_description
1 polymer ?
#
loop_
_entity_poly.entity_id
_entity_poly.type
_entity_poly.pdbx_seq_one_letter_code
_entity_poly.pdbx_strand_id
1 'polypeptide(L)'
;MNMKDRTAEFYALAERIKKRGNTKNKQSSLIDKRNTSTTKTRSEFSRLAAQLGRNIAATSEKLEQLTYLTKSNNGFNDNPTKVNTLQQSLKQDITKLNNQLKILQSVKNGNRSNSKQASEHSNNVIMSLQSKLADTSLGFKDILEAEVVTHNNASASQLSSSPQPRRRVNAHPYQDSPNLTNTTTSTTYDESPQSLGIPMISQQQQQQQQMLERNDRRIESRTNAMESIESTIAELGGIFQQLATMVAEQRETIQRIDQNTDDIEMNVLGAQSELLKYYQNISTNRALIIKIFVTIILFFLLFTYIL
;
A
#
# COMPACT_ATOMS: atom_id res chain seq x y z
N MET A 1 25.92 8.62 -28.24
CA MET A 1 26.83 7.74 -27.49
C MET A 1 26.33 6.31 -27.69
N ASN A 2 26.92 5.58 -28.65
CA ASN A 2 26.38 4.29 -29.10
C ASN A 2 26.83 3.19 -28.12
N MET A 3 25.93 2.70 -27.26
CA MET A 3 26.21 1.56 -26.39
C MET A 3 26.36 0.32 -27.27
N LYS A 4 27.61 0.02 -27.66
CA LYS A 4 27.94 -1.24 -28.32
C LYS A 4 27.70 -2.36 -27.33
N ASP A 5 26.85 -3.31 -27.72
CA ASP A 5 26.66 -4.55 -26.98
C ASP A 5 27.96 -5.36 -26.98
N ARG A 6 28.65 -5.40 -25.83
CA ARG A 6 29.90 -6.12 -25.62
C ARG A 6 29.69 -7.50 -25.00
N THR A 7 28.44 -7.97 -24.95
CA THR A 7 28.08 -9.26 -24.37
C THR A 7 28.80 -10.41 -25.09
N ALA A 8 28.95 -10.33 -26.42
CA ALA A 8 29.68 -11.33 -27.20
C ALA A 8 31.18 -11.37 -26.88
N GLU A 9 31.83 -10.20 -26.71
CA GLU A 9 33.24 -10.12 -26.29
C GLU A 9 33.44 -10.72 -24.90
N PHE A 10 32.51 -10.45 -23.98
CA PHE A 10 32.52 -11.01 -22.63
C PHE A 10 32.39 -12.53 -22.64
N TYR A 11 31.46 -13.09 -23.41
CA TYR A 11 31.32 -14.55 -23.55
C TYR A 11 32.57 -15.20 -24.13
N ALA A 12 33.16 -14.62 -25.17
CA ALA A 12 34.40 -15.11 -25.77
C ALA A 12 35.59 -15.07 -24.78
N LEU A 13 35.64 -14.04 -23.92
CA LEU A 13 36.66 -13.93 -22.88
C LEU A 13 36.46 -14.97 -21.77
N ALA A 14 35.22 -15.15 -21.30
CA ALA A 14 34.87 -16.12 -20.28
C ALA A 14 35.19 -17.55 -20.73
N GLU A 15 34.90 -17.87 -22.00
CA GLU A 15 35.20 -19.17 -22.60
C GLU A 15 36.72 -19.40 -22.73
N ARG A 16 37.48 -18.37 -23.12
CA ARG A 16 38.96 -18.42 -23.10
C ARG A 16 39.53 -18.67 -21.71
N ILE A 17 38.99 -18.03 -20.67
CA ILE A 17 39.43 -18.22 -19.29
C ILE A 17 39.12 -19.63 -18.80
N LYS A 18 37.91 -20.15 -19.09
CA LYS A 18 37.53 -21.53 -18.77
C LYS A 18 38.46 -22.55 -19.45
N LYS A 19 38.79 -22.32 -20.73
CA LYS A 19 39.70 -23.17 -21.50
C LYS A 19 41.15 -23.10 -21.00
N ARG A 20 41.57 -21.94 -20.46
CA ARG A 20 42.89 -21.73 -19.82
C ARG A 20 42.98 -22.31 -18.40
N GLY A 21 41.86 -22.38 -17.68
CA GLY A 21 41.79 -23.03 -16.36
C GLY A 21 41.93 -24.55 -16.44
N ASN A 22 41.49 -25.17 -17.55
CA ASN A 22 41.57 -26.61 -17.75
C ASN A 22 42.98 -27.16 -18.10
N THR A 23 43.97 -26.31 -18.37
CA THR A 23 45.31 -26.76 -18.78
C THR A 23 46.35 -26.76 -17.65
N LYS A 24 46.01 -26.39 -16.41
CA LYS A 24 46.97 -26.34 -15.30
C LYS A 24 46.71 -27.23 -14.09
N ASN A 25 45.56 -27.90 -13.96
CA ASN A 25 45.32 -28.80 -12.82
C ASN A 25 44.94 -30.20 -13.28
N LYS A 26 45.95 -31.02 -13.54
CA LYS A 26 45.82 -32.48 -13.64
C LYS A 26 46.48 -33.12 -12.42
N GLN A 27 46.01 -32.77 -11.23
CA GLN A 27 46.27 -33.54 -10.01
C GLN A 27 45.17 -33.29 -8.96
N SER A 28 44.76 -34.38 -8.33
CA SER A 28 43.77 -34.52 -7.25
C SER A 28 42.31 -34.14 -7.57
N SER A 29 41.62 -35.12 -8.16
CA SER A 29 40.20 -35.37 -7.92
C SER A 29 40.01 -36.02 -6.55
N LEU A 30 39.51 -35.26 -5.56
CA LEU A 30 38.75 -35.82 -4.45
C LEU A 30 37.55 -34.91 -4.21
N ILE A 31 36.43 -35.33 -4.79
CA ILE A 31 35.08 -35.34 -4.20
C ILE A 31 34.80 -34.16 -3.27
N ASP A 32 34.14 -33.13 -3.80
CA ASP A 32 33.09 -32.49 -3.03
C ASP A 32 31.91 -32.19 -3.98
N LYS A 33 31.06 -33.20 -4.11
CA LYS A 33 29.81 -33.18 -4.86
C LYS A 33 28.80 -32.37 -4.05
N ARG A 34 29.07 -31.07 -3.85
CA ARG A 34 28.05 -30.13 -3.37
C ARG A 34 27.06 -29.94 -4.50
N ASN A 35 25.99 -30.73 -4.44
CA ASN A 35 24.73 -30.47 -5.10
C ASN A 35 24.43 -28.97 -4.98
N THR A 36 24.57 -28.23 -6.07
CA THR A 36 24.05 -26.88 -6.20
C THR A 36 22.54 -26.98 -6.38
N SER A 37 21.83 -27.30 -5.31
CA SER A 37 20.46 -26.84 -5.16
C SER A 37 20.53 -25.32 -5.05
N THR A 38 20.36 -24.64 -6.18
CA THR A 38 20.32 -23.18 -6.32
C THR A 38 19.09 -22.54 -5.67
N THR A 39 18.37 -23.27 -4.81
CA THR A 39 17.55 -22.67 -3.77
C THR A 39 18.49 -22.06 -2.73
N LYS A 40 19.06 -20.88 -3.03
CA LYS A 40 19.46 -19.95 -1.97
C LYS A 40 18.24 -19.85 -1.07
N THR A 41 18.32 -20.46 0.12
CA THR A 41 17.34 -20.30 1.18
C THR A 41 17.22 -18.79 1.37
N ARG A 42 16.14 -18.20 0.83
CA ARG A 42 15.86 -16.77 0.97
C ARG A 42 15.98 -16.48 2.46
N SER A 43 16.66 -15.40 2.82
CA SER A 43 16.78 -15.01 4.23
C SER A 43 15.37 -14.97 4.83
N GLU A 44 15.24 -15.30 6.12
CA GLU A 44 13.93 -15.23 6.79
C GLU A 44 13.27 -13.86 6.58
N PHE A 45 14.08 -12.79 6.57
CA PHE A 45 13.66 -11.46 6.14
C PHE A 45 13.04 -11.46 4.73
N SER A 46 13.74 -11.97 3.71
CA SER A 46 13.23 -12.00 2.34
C SER A 46 11.97 -12.87 2.20
N ARG A 47 11.82 -13.94 2.99
CA ARG A 47 10.61 -14.77 2.99
C ARG A 47 9.42 -14.01 3.58
N LEU A 48 9.61 -13.38 4.74
CA LEU A 48 8.58 -12.56 5.40
C LEU A 48 8.21 -11.33 4.57
N ALA A 49 9.19 -10.62 4.01
CA ALA A 49 8.96 -9.47 3.15
C ALA A 49 8.15 -9.84 1.89
N ALA A 50 8.47 -10.98 1.25
CA ALA A 50 7.73 -11.45 0.09
C ALA A 50 6.29 -11.87 0.44
N GLN A 51 6.08 -12.48 1.61
CA GLN A 51 4.74 -12.79 2.11
C GLN A 51 3.94 -11.52 2.41
N LEU A 52 4.56 -10.56 3.11
CA LEU A 52 3.95 -9.28 3.43
C LEU A 52 3.53 -8.53 2.16
N GLY A 53 4.42 -8.46 1.15
CA GLY A 53 4.11 -7.82 -0.13
C GLY A 53 2.94 -8.46 -0.88
N ARG A 54 2.81 -9.80 -0.84
CA ARG A 54 1.64 -10.49 -1.41
C ARG A 54 0.36 -10.19 -0.64
N ASN A 55 0.43 -10.18 0.68
CA ASN A 55 -0.72 -9.87 1.52
C ASN A 55 -1.20 -8.42 1.29
N ILE A 56 -0.28 -7.45 1.21
CA ILE A 56 -0.62 -6.06 0.87
C ILE A 56 -1.35 -6.00 -0.46
N ALA A 57 -0.83 -6.66 -1.51
CA ALA A 57 -1.46 -6.67 -2.83
C ALA A 57 -2.89 -7.25 -2.78
N ALA A 58 -3.09 -8.36 -2.06
CA ALA A 58 -4.42 -8.95 -1.88
C ALA A 58 -5.37 -8.02 -1.11
N THR A 59 -4.88 -7.29 -0.11
CA THR A 59 -5.66 -6.28 0.62
C THR A 59 -6.00 -5.08 -0.26
N SER A 60 -5.08 -4.62 -1.11
CA SER A 60 -5.34 -3.57 -2.09
C SER A 60 -6.41 -3.99 -3.11
N GLU A 61 -6.44 -5.24 -3.55
CA GLU A 61 -7.49 -5.76 -4.44
C GLU A 61 -8.87 -5.74 -3.75
N LYS A 62 -8.95 -6.19 -2.48
CA LYS A 62 -10.18 -6.09 -1.69
C LYS A 62 -10.62 -4.64 -1.47
N LEU A 63 -9.67 -3.73 -1.30
CA LEU A 63 -9.92 -2.29 -1.18
C LEU A 63 -10.56 -1.74 -2.46
N GLU A 64 -10.05 -2.12 -3.62
CA GLU A 64 -10.61 -1.73 -4.92
C GLU A 64 -12.04 -2.27 -5.10
N GLN A 65 -12.29 -3.52 -4.71
CA GLN A 65 -13.63 -4.11 -4.72
C GLN A 65 -14.59 -3.36 -3.78
N LEU A 66 -14.13 -3.02 -2.57
CA LEU A 66 -14.90 -2.21 -1.63
C LEU A 66 -15.18 -0.81 -2.20
N THR A 67 -14.19 -0.19 -2.84
CA THR A 67 -14.34 1.12 -3.50
C THR A 67 -15.41 1.07 -4.57
N TYR A 68 -15.38 0.02 -5.41
CA TYR A 68 -16.39 -0.20 -6.44
C TYR A 68 -17.77 -0.38 -5.84
N LEU A 69 -17.89 -1.21 -4.79
CA LEU A 69 -19.16 -1.43 -4.11
C LEU A 69 -19.69 -0.15 -3.47
N THR A 70 -18.89 0.58 -2.69
CA THR A 70 -19.31 1.83 -2.03
C THR A 70 -19.75 2.88 -3.07
N LYS A 71 -19.01 3.04 -4.18
CA LYS A 71 -19.38 3.96 -5.26
C LYS A 71 -20.63 3.50 -6.04
N SER A 72 -20.78 2.20 -6.27
CA SER A 72 -21.95 1.60 -6.92
C SER A 72 -23.17 1.51 -5.99
N ASN A 73 -22.99 1.63 -4.68
CA ASN A 73 -24.05 1.56 -3.67
C ASN A 73 -24.80 2.89 -3.50
N ASN A 74 -24.42 3.93 -4.25
CA ASN A 74 -25.00 5.27 -4.19
C ASN A 74 -26.42 5.36 -4.82
N GLY A 75 -27.24 4.31 -4.76
CA GLY A 75 -28.65 4.45 -5.16
C GLY A 75 -29.55 3.22 -5.17
N PHE A 76 -29.07 2.00 -5.43
CA PHE A 76 -30.01 0.92 -5.85
C PHE A 76 -29.64 -0.55 -5.53
N ASN A 77 -28.61 -0.88 -4.73
CA ASN A 77 -28.21 -2.29 -4.54
C ASN A 77 -28.09 -2.74 -3.07
N ASP A 78 -29.01 -3.61 -2.64
CA ASP A 78 -29.14 -4.19 -1.29
C ASP A 78 -28.05 -5.22 -0.94
N ASN A 79 -26.78 -4.83 -0.88
CA ASN A 79 -25.76 -5.68 -0.24
C ASN A 79 -24.95 -4.98 0.87
N PRO A 80 -25.61 -4.34 1.87
CA PRO A 80 -24.92 -3.76 3.02
C PRO A 80 -24.11 -4.81 3.80
N THR A 81 -24.54 -6.08 3.77
CA THR A 81 -23.83 -7.19 4.41
C THR A 81 -22.47 -7.46 3.76
N LYS A 82 -22.37 -7.45 2.42
CA LYS A 82 -21.10 -7.68 1.71
C LYS A 82 -20.11 -6.56 1.99
N VAL A 83 -20.57 -5.32 1.95
CA VAL A 83 -19.76 -4.13 2.29
C VAL A 83 -19.22 -4.25 3.72
N ASN A 84 -20.08 -4.55 4.69
CA ASN A 84 -19.66 -4.71 6.08
C ASN A 84 -18.67 -5.87 6.29
N THR A 85 -18.89 -7.02 5.64
CA THR A 85 -17.93 -8.14 5.71
C THR A 85 -16.57 -7.81 5.08
N LEU A 86 -16.57 -7.06 3.97
CA LEU A 86 -15.34 -6.62 3.33
C LEU A 86 -14.61 -5.59 4.19
N GLN A 87 -15.32 -4.62 4.78
CA GLN A 87 -14.75 -3.66 5.74
C GLN A 87 -14.09 -4.38 6.92
N GLN A 88 -14.78 -5.36 7.53
CA GLN A 88 -14.23 -6.11 8.66
C GLN A 88 -13.03 -6.98 8.26
N SER A 89 -13.07 -7.62 7.08
CA SER A 89 -11.90 -8.34 6.55
C SER A 89 -10.73 -7.41 6.28
N LEU A 90 -10.97 -6.21 5.73
CA LEU A 90 -9.94 -5.22 5.43
C LEU A 90 -9.30 -4.70 6.71
N LYS A 91 -10.12 -4.37 7.71
CA LYS A 91 -9.66 -4.01 9.05
C LYS A 91 -8.72 -5.08 9.60
N GLN A 92 -9.16 -6.34 9.61
CA GLN A 92 -8.36 -7.44 10.13
C GLN A 92 -7.05 -7.62 9.35
N ASP A 93 -7.09 -7.50 8.03
CA ASP A 93 -5.91 -7.63 7.17
C ASP A 93 -4.92 -6.48 7.43
N ILE A 94 -5.37 -5.22 7.50
CA ILE A 94 -4.51 -4.06 7.78
C ILE A 94 -3.85 -4.19 9.17
N THR A 95 -4.59 -4.61 10.20
CA THR A 95 -4.00 -4.84 11.53
C THR A 95 -2.97 -5.97 11.50
N LYS A 96 -3.24 -7.08 10.78
CA LYS A 96 -2.26 -8.16 10.58
C LYS A 96 -1.02 -7.67 9.83
N LEU A 97 -1.19 -6.89 8.77
CA LEU A 97 -0.10 -6.31 7.97
C LEU A 97 0.77 -5.39 8.82
N ASN A 98 0.18 -4.53 9.64
CA ASN A 98 0.91 -3.67 10.58
C ASN A 98 1.75 -4.49 11.58
N ASN A 99 1.19 -5.56 12.14
CA ASN A 99 1.91 -6.45 13.05
C ASN A 99 3.04 -7.21 12.34
N GLN A 100 2.80 -7.73 11.13
CA GLN A 100 3.82 -8.39 10.32
C GLN A 100 4.97 -7.44 9.95
N LEU A 101 4.65 -6.17 9.67
CA LEU A 101 5.66 -5.15 9.40
C LEU A 101 6.53 -4.87 10.64
N LYS A 102 5.94 -4.78 11.85
CA LYS A 102 6.69 -4.65 13.11
C LYS A 102 7.65 -5.83 13.31
N ILE A 103 7.20 -7.05 13.05
CA ILE A 103 8.03 -8.25 13.13
C ILE A 103 9.16 -8.19 12.08
N LEU A 104 8.86 -7.77 10.86
CA LEU A 104 9.87 -7.64 9.80
C LEU A 104 10.98 -6.65 10.20
N GLN A 105 10.62 -5.55 10.86
CA GLN A 105 11.57 -4.57 11.40
C GLN A 105 12.41 -5.13 12.55
N SER A 106 11.81 -5.90 13.47
CA SER A 106 12.57 -6.52 14.55
C SER A 106 13.55 -7.57 14.02
N VAL A 107 13.17 -8.35 13.00
CA VAL A 107 14.06 -9.30 12.31
C VAL A 107 15.24 -8.58 11.66
N LYS A 108 15.01 -7.42 11.02
CA LYS A 108 16.09 -6.59 10.47
C LYS A 108 17.05 -6.09 11.57
N ASN A 109 16.53 -5.65 12.70
CA ASN A 109 17.33 -5.09 13.79
C ASN A 109 18.11 -6.18 14.55
N GLY A 110 17.54 -7.37 14.71
CA GLY A 110 18.20 -8.52 15.32
C GLY A 110 19.27 -9.14 14.41
N ASN A 111 19.09 -9.05 13.10
CA ASN A 111 20.03 -9.58 12.11
C ASN A 111 20.88 -8.44 11.53
N ARG A 112 21.86 -7.97 12.30
CA ARG A 112 22.90 -7.04 11.82
C ARG A 112 23.73 -7.75 10.76
N SER A 113 23.26 -7.68 9.51
CA SER A 113 23.98 -8.20 8.35
C SER A 113 25.33 -7.50 8.24
N ASN A 114 26.41 -8.28 8.15
CA ASN A 114 27.77 -7.76 7.95
C ASN A 114 27.96 -7.09 6.57
N SER A 115 27.01 -7.26 5.64
CA SER A 115 26.99 -6.56 4.35
C SER A 115 26.13 -5.31 4.42
N LYS A 116 26.76 -4.13 4.21
CA LYS A 116 26.11 -2.82 4.07
C LYS A 116 24.98 -2.88 3.03
N GLN A 117 25.26 -3.41 1.83
CA GLN A 117 24.27 -3.56 0.76
C GLN A 117 23.05 -4.42 1.15
N ALA A 118 23.24 -5.53 1.87
CA ALA A 118 22.10 -6.36 2.28
C ALA A 118 21.21 -5.65 3.33
N SER A 119 21.80 -4.85 4.20
CA SER A 119 21.07 -4.02 5.17
C SER A 119 20.29 -2.90 4.46
N GLU A 120 20.92 -2.22 3.49
CA GLU A 120 20.28 -1.19 2.66
C GLU A 120 19.16 -1.75 1.80
N HIS A 121 19.35 -2.89 1.15
CA HIS A 121 18.29 -3.56 0.42
C HIS A 121 17.10 -3.88 1.32
N SER A 122 17.35 -4.39 2.53
CA SER A 122 16.30 -4.68 3.50
C SER A 122 15.55 -3.42 3.94
N ASN A 123 16.26 -2.29 4.11
CA ASN A 123 15.64 -0.98 4.37
C ASN A 123 14.72 -0.55 3.22
N ASN A 124 15.22 -0.60 1.98
CA ASN A 124 14.45 -0.19 0.81
C ASN A 124 13.18 -1.03 0.64
N VAL A 125 13.28 -2.33 0.93
CA VAL A 125 12.12 -3.23 0.90
C VAL A 125 11.12 -2.87 1.99
N ILE A 126 11.57 -2.63 3.23
CA ILE A 126 10.69 -2.18 4.33
C ILE A 126 10.00 -0.86 3.95
N MET A 127 10.74 0.10 3.40
CA MET A 127 10.21 1.40 2.98
C MET A 127 9.12 1.25 1.90
N SER A 128 9.37 0.42 0.89
CA SER A 128 8.38 0.16 -0.15
C SER A 128 7.11 -0.47 0.42
N LEU A 129 7.26 -1.43 1.35
CA LEU A 129 6.13 -2.09 2.00
C LEU A 129 5.36 -1.12 2.93
N GLN A 130 6.07 -0.22 3.63
CA GLN A 130 5.47 0.84 4.45
C GLN A 130 4.64 1.80 3.62
N SER A 131 5.19 2.32 2.52
CA SER A 131 4.46 3.21 1.62
C SER A 131 3.19 2.54 1.11
N LYS A 132 3.31 1.31 0.58
CA LYS A 132 2.14 0.59 0.05
C LYS A 132 1.09 0.29 1.12
N LEU A 133 1.49 -0.03 2.34
CA LEU A 133 0.57 -0.24 3.46
C LEU A 133 -0.12 1.07 3.87
N ALA A 134 0.64 2.18 3.91
CA ALA A 134 0.10 3.50 4.19
C ALA A 134 -0.93 3.90 3.12
N ASP A 135 -0.59 3.75 1.84
CA ASP A 135 -1.47 4.08 0.71
C ASP A 135 -2.76 3.24 0.75
N THR A 136 -2.64 1.93 1.01
CA THR A 136 -3.80 1.03 1.13
C THR A 136 -4.66 1.40 2.34
N SER A 137 -4.05 1.75 3.47
CA SER A 137 -4.77 2.15 4.68
C SER A 137 -5.48 3.50 4.48
N LEU A 138 -4.81 4.47 3.82
CA LEU A 138 -5.37 5.78 3.50
C LEU A 138 -6.59 5.64 2.58
N GLY A 139 -6.47 4.85 1.51
CA GLY A 139 -7.60 4.57 0.63
C GLY A 139 -8.77 3.92 1.36
N PHE A 140 -8.51 3.04 2.34
CA PHE A 140 -9.58 2.47 3.17
C PHE A 140 -10.28 3.53 4.02
N LYS A 141 -9.50 4.41 4.66
CA LYS A 141 -10.03 5.52 5.44
C LYS A 141 -10.91 6.43 4.58
N ASP A 142 -10.46 6.81 3.39
CA ASP A 142 -11.19 7.70 2.49
C ASP A 142 -12.55 7.11 2.07
N ILE A 143 -12.62 5.79 1.84
CA ILE A 143 -13.88 5.09 1.55
C ILE A 143 -14.81 5.11 2.75
N LEU A 144 -14.29 4.85 3.95
CA LEU A 144 -15.08 4.89 5.18
C LEU A 144 -15.65 6.30 5.42
N GLU A 145 -14.85 7.35 5.22
CA GLU A 145 -15.32 8.73 5.32
C GLU A 145 -16.40 9.04 4.26
N ALA A 146 -16.21 8.60 3.01
CA ALA A 146 -17.21 8.77 1.96
C ALA A 146 -18.54 8.04 2.28
N GLU A 147 -18.47 6.86 2.90
CA GLU A 147 -19.63 6.10 3.33
C GLU A 147 -20.38 6.79 4.47
N VAL A 148 -19.66 7.35 5.47
CA VAL A 148 -20.23 8.16 6.55
C VAL A 148 -20.98 9.38 6.00
N VAL A 149 -20.38 10.11 5.05
CA VAL A 149 -21.01 11.28 4.42
C VAL A 149 -22.29 10.87 3.66
N THR A 150 -22.25 9.74 2.98
CA THR A 150 -23.42 9.21 2.24
C THR A 150 -24.57 8.84 3.19
N HIS A 151 -24.24 8.18 4.31
CA HIS A 151 -25.22 7.83 5.36
C HIS A 151 -25.83 9.06 6.05
N ASN A 152 -25.04 10.12 6.28
CA ASN A 152 -25.52 11.37 6.87
C ASN A 152 -26.43 12.15 5.91
N ASN A 153 -26.06 12.28 4.62
CA ASN A 153 -26.86 13.01 3.63
C ASN A 153 -28.20 12.33 3.31
N ALA A 154 -28.27 10.99 3.37
CA ALA A 154 -29.52 10.24 3.26
C ALA A 154 -30.49 10.51 4.42
N SER A 155 -29.98 10.86 5.59
CA SER A 155 -30.78 11.16 6.79
C SER A 155 -31.35 12.58 6.73
N ALA A 156 -30.58 13.56 6.23
CA ALA A 156 -31.05 14.93 6.02
C ALA A 156 -32.12 15.03 4.91
N SER A 157 -32.02 14.21 3.87
CA SER A 157 -32.99 14.18 2.76
C SER A 157 -34.28 13.42 3.10
N GLN A 158 -34.25 12.43 4.02
CA GLN A 158 -35.46 11.75 4.49
C GLN A 158 -36.20 12.51 5.59
N LEU A 159 -35.50 13.20 6.49
CA LEU A 159 -36.15 14.01 7.53
C LEU A 159 -36.83 15.27 6.95
N SER A 160 -36.36 15.76 5.80
CA SER A 160 -37.00 16.85 5.04
C SER A 160 -38.19 16.39 4.19
N SER A 161 -38.38 15.08 4.01
CA SER A 161 -39.55 14.48 3.36
C SER A 161 -40.67 14.09 4.33
N SER A 162 -40.80 14.81 5.45
CA SER A 162 -42.05 14.76 6.22
C SER A 162 -43.13 15.46 5.38
N PRO A 163 -44.20 14.77 4.93
CA PRO A 163 -45.32 15.46 4.30
C PRO A 163 -45.96 16.32 5.38
N GLN A 164 -45.62 17.61 5.39
CA GLN A 164 -46.43 18.60 6.10
C GLN A 164 -47.88 18.33 5.71
N PRO A 165 -48.80 18.13 6.68
CA PRO A 165 -50.20 18.04 6.36
C PRO A 165 -50.58 19.40 5.76
N ARG A 166 -50.67 19.45 4.43
CA ARG A 166 -51.31 20.58 3.74
C ARG A 166 -52.72 20.62 4.29
N ARG A 167 -52.97 21.51 5.26
CA ARG A 167 -54.32 21.94 5.63
C ARG A 167 -54.95 22.41 4.32
N ARG A 168 -55.76 21.55 3.70
CA ARG A 168 -56.63 21.95 2.61
C ARG A 168 -57.62 22.94 3.22
N VAL A 169 -57.32 24.22 3.07
CA VAL A 169 -58.31 25.26 3.27
C VAL A 169 -59.30 25.08 2.13
N ASN A 170 -60.49 24.56 2.44
CA ASN A 170 -61.63 24.55 1.54
C ASN A 170 -61.97 26.01 1.21
N ALA A 171 -61.54 26.49 0.05
CA ALA A 171 -61.99 27.75 -0.51
C ALA A 171 -63.29 27.48 -1.29
N HIS A 172 -64.44 27.77 -0.66
CA HIS A 172 -65.69 27.97 -1.38
C HIS A 172 -65.67 29.33 -2.08
N PRO A 173 -66.04 29.43 -3.37
CA PRO A 173 -66.24 30.71 -4.01
C PRO A 173 -67.69 31.15 -3.79
N TYR A 174 -67.90 32.32 -3.20
CA TYR A 174 -69.17 33.04 -3.29
C TYR A 174 -68.92 34.52 -3.58
N GLN A 175 -69.67 35.02 -4.56
CA GLN A 175 -69.67 36.39 -5.06
C GLN A 175 -70.45 37.35 -4.16
N ASP A 176 -70.12 38.64 -4.30
CA ASP A 176 -70.89 39.87 -4.02
C ASP A 176 -71.19 40.29 -2.56
N SER A 177 -70.31 41.17 -2.04
CA SER A 177 -70.51 42.60 -1.64
C SER A 177 -71.84 43.10 -1.01
N PRO A 178 -71.87 44.29 -0.36
CA PRO A 178 -71.40 44.59 1.01
C PRO A 178 -72.50 45.28 1.88
N ASN A 179 -72.46 45.19 3.22
CA ASN A 179 -72.78 46.35 4.08
C ASN A 179 -72.51 46.17 5.60
N LEU A 180 -72.38 47.36 6.18
CA LEU A 180 -72.06 47.83 7.53
C LEU A 180 -72.78 47.22 8.76
N THR A 181 -72.17 47.58 9.90
CA THR A 181 -72.70 47.86 11.26
C THR A 181 -72.73 46.76 12.32
N ASN A 182 -71.85 46.96 13.32
CA ASN A 182 -72.03 46.91 14.78
C ASN A 182 -72.97 45.85 15.39
N THR A 183 -72.47 45.10 16.39
CA THR A 183 -72.78 45.32 17.83
C THR A 183 -72.44 44.07 18.65
N THR A 184 -71.74 44.34 19.75
CA THR A 184 -71.64 43.71 21.07
C THR A 184 -72.61 42.57 21.45
N THR A 185 -72.13 41.76 22.41
CA THR A 185 -72.83 41.14 23.57
C THR A 185 -73.27 39.66 23.51
N SER A 186 -72.59 38.87 24.37
CA SER A 186 -73.13 37.94 25.39
C SER A 186 -74.01 36.74 25.03
N THR A 187 -73.53 35.55 25.47
CA THR A 187 -74.23 34.40 26.09
C THR A 187 -75.60 33.98 25.55
N THR A 188 -75.77 32.69 25.25
CA THR A 188 -76.72 31.75 25.92
C THR A 188 -76.82 30.43 25.12
N TYR A 189 -76.94 29.34 25.87
CA TYR A 189 -77.20 27.94 25.54
C TYR A 189 -78.05 27.65 24.30
N ASP A 190 -77.71 26.57 23.58
CA ASP A 190 -78.71 25.68 22.98
C ASP A 190 -78.20 24.24 22.90
N GLU A 191 -79.01 23.30 23.39
CA GLU A 191 -78.84 21.84 23.37
C GLU A 191 -79.45 21.28 22.08
N SER A 192 -78.86 20.21 21.51
CA SER A 192 -79.51 19.05 20.83
C SER A 192 -78.57 18.41 19.77
N PRO A 193 -78.76 17.15 19.35
CA PRO A 193 -78.45 15.94 20.10
C PRO A 193 -77.47 15.00 19.34
N GLN A 194 -76.98 13.98 20.05
CA GLN A 194 -76.19 12.82 19.60
C GLN A 194 -76.15 12.55 18.08
N SER A 195 -75.02 12.90 17.46
CA SER A 195 -74.52 12.23 16.26
C SER A 195 -73.47 11.20 16.70
N LEU A 196 -73.79 9.91 16.52
CA LEU A 196 -72.87 8.77 16.67
C LEU A 196 -71.69 8.94 15.69
N GLY A 197 -70.65 9.66 16.11
CA GLY A 197 -69.34 9.68 15.47
C GLY A 197 -68.60 8.39 15.80
N ILE A 198 -68.69 7.40 14.92
CA ILE A 198 -67.81 6.23 14.93
C ILE A 198 -66.36 6.74 14.86
N PRO A 199 -65.44 6.36 15.79
CA PRO A 199 -64.08 6.85 15.78
C PRO A 199 -63.27 6.14 14.67
N MET A 200 -63.34 6.65 13.44
CA MET A 200 -62.44 6.33 12.32
C MET A 200 -61.05 6.99 12.50
N ILE A 201 -60.54 7.05 13.73
CA ILE A 201 -59.25 7.68 14.08
C ILE A 201 -58.16 6.65 14.46
N SER A 202 -58.53 5.42 14.80
CA SER A 202 -57.58 4.40 15.28
C SER A 202 -56.76 3.74 14.17
N GLN A 203 -57.33 3.53 12.98
CA GLN A 203 -56.66 2.76 11.92
C GLN A 203 -55.54 3.56 11.23
N GLN A 204 -55.67 4.89 11.17
CA GLN A 204 -54.65 5.78 10.58
C GLN A 204 -53.50 6.06 11.56
N GLN A 205 -53.78 6.08 12.88
CA GLN A 205 -52.75 6.22 13.92
C GLN A 205 -51.87 4.97 14.06
N GLN A 206 -52.44 3.76 13.95
CA GLN A 206 -51.66 2.52 14.00
C GLN A 206 -50.69 2.38 12.81
N GLN A 207 -51.06 2.87 11.63
CA GLN A 207 -50.16 2.87 10.47
C GLN A 207 -48.98 3.84 10.65
N GLN A 208 -49.19 4.96 11.34
CA GLN A 208 -48.14 5.93 11.63
C GLN A 208 -47.16 5.39 12.68
N GLN A 209 -47.64 4.61 13.66
CA GLN A 209 -46.81 4.00 14.70
C GLN A 209 -45.89 2.89 14.16
N GLN A 210 -46.36 2.07 13.21
CA GLN A 210 -45.51 1.07 12.53
C GLN A 210 -44.43 1.69 11.63
N MET A 211 -44.68 2.87 11.07
CA MET A 211 -43.65 3.60 10.30
C MET A 211 -42.58 4.21 11.21
N LEU A 212 -42.97 4.68 12.40
CA LEU A 212 -42.04 5.17 13.43
C LEU A 212 -41.13 4.02 13.92
N GLU A 213 -41.68 2.86 14.30
CA GLU A 213 -40.87 1.71 14.72
C GLU A 213 -39.92 1.20 13.64
N ARG A 214 -40.34 1.21 12.36
CA ARG A 214 -39.46 0.84 11.24
C ARG A 214 -38.34 1.86 11.03
N ASN A 215 -38.62 3.15 11.20
CA ASN A 215 -37.60 4.19 11.13
C ASN A 215 -36.63 4.08 12.30
N ASP A 216 -37.11 3.85 13.52
CA ASP A 216 -36.29 3.72 14.72
C ASP A 216 -35.29 2.56 14.60
N ARG A 217 -35.73 1.39 14.14
CA ARG A 217 -34.82 0.24 13.89
C ARG A 217 -33.79 0.52 12.80
N ARG A 218 -34.14 1.32 11.78
CA ARG A 218 -33.22 1.71 10.70
C ARG A 218 -32.21 2.76 11.17
N ILE A 219 -32.61 3.65 12.08
CA ILE A 219 -31.73 4.65 12.68
C ILE A 219 -30.75 3.94 13.62
N GLU A 220 -31.23 3.07 14.50
CA GLU A 220 -30.40 2.34 15.47
C GLU A 220 -29.33 1.47 14.81
N SER A 221 -29.71 0.64 13.82
CA SER A 221 -28.74 -0.18 13.07
C SER A 221 -27.69 0.66 12.32
N ARG A 222 -28.06 1.88 11.90
CA ARG A 222 -27.12 2.83 11.28
C ARG A 222 -26.20 3.47 12.31
N THR A 223 -26.70 3.87 13.48
CA THR A 223 -25.88 4.42 14.57
C THR A 223 -24.81 3.42 15.00
N ASN A 224 -25.18 2.15 15.18
CA ASN A 224 -24.23 1.09 15.53
C ASN A 224 -23.16 0.87 14.45
N ALA A 225 -23.54 0.95 13.17
CA ALA A 225 -22.59 0.87 12.07
C ALA A 225 -21.65 2.08 12.01
N MET A 226 -22.15 3.29 12.26
CA MET A 226 -21.33 4.51 12.32
C MET A 226 -20.33 4.47 13.47
N GLU A 227 -20.74 4.03 14.66
CA GLU A 227 -19.83 3.87 15.81
C GLU A 227 -18.70 2.88 15.49
N SER A 228 -19.02 1.78 14.80
CA SER A 228 -18.03 0.80 14.35
C SER A 228 -17.04 1.37 13.32
N ILE A 229 -17.52 2.21 12.41
CA ILE A 229 -16.68 2.90 11.42
C ILE A 229 -15.78 3.94 12.10
N GLU A 230 -16.32 4.76 13.01
CA GLU A 230 -15.55 5.75 13.78
C GLU A 230 -14.44 5.09 14.60
N SER A 231 -14.76 4.00 15.31
CA SER A 231 -13.77 3.20 16.03
C SER A 231 -12.67 2.66 15.10
N THR A 232 -13.04 2.23 13.89
CA THR A 232 -12.07 1.72 12.90
C THR A 232 -11.20 2.84 12.33
N ILE A 233 -11.76 4.01 12.05
CA ILE A 233 -10.98 5.19 11.61
C ILE A 233 -10.00 5.62 12.71
N ALA A 234 -10.40 5.60 13.98
CA ALA A 234 -9.53 5.90 15.11
C ALA A 234 -8.37 4.89 15.25
N GLU A 235 -8.65 3.59 15.12
CA GLU A 235 -7.64 2.53 15.15
C GLU A 235 -6.64 2.67 13.98
N LEU A 236 -7.15 2.94 12.76
CA LEU A 236 -6.32 3.26 11.60
C LEU A 236 -5.49 4.53 11.83
N GLY A 237 -6.03 5.53 12.53
CA GLY A 237 -5.31 6.72 13.00
C GLY A 237 -4.03 6.39 13.75
N GLY A 238 -4.09 5.42 14.67
CA GLY A 238 -2.91 4.94 15.39
C GLY A 238 -1.88 4.27 14.47
N ILE A 239 -2.35 3.48 13.49
CA ILE A 239 -1.49 2.86 12.48
C ILE A 239 -0.84 3.92 11.59
N PHE A 240 -1.57 4.95 11.18
CA PHE A 240 -1.03 6.05 10.37
C PHE A 240 0.02 6.85 11.10
N GLN A 241 -0.22 7.19 12.37
CA GLN A 241 0.78 7.91 13.15
C GLN A 241 2.08 7.12 13.22
N GLN A 242 1.98 5.81 13.42
CA GLN A 242 3.14 4.92 13.44
C GLN A 242 3.82 4.82 12.06
N LEU A 243 3.07 4.72 10.97
CA LEU A 243 3.65 4.68 9.63
C LEU A 243 4.26 6.04 9.24
N ALA A 244 3.66 7.15 9.65
CA ALA A 244 4.13 8.50 9.38
C ALA A 244 5.46 8.78 10.08
N THR A 245 5.61 8.44 11.36
CA THR A 245 6.90 8.57 12.05
C THR A 245 7.96 7.69 11.40
N MET A 246 7.58 6.46 11.06
CA MET A 246 8.45 5.47 10.46
C MET A 246 8.92 5.84 9.03
N VAL A 247 8.09 6.55 8.26
CA VAL A 247 8.45 7.11 6.94
C VAL A 247 9.23 8.42 7.08
N ALA A 248 8.91 9.25 8.07
CA ALA A 248 9.62 10.51 8.32
C ALA A 248 11.08 10.28 8.75
N GLU A 249 11.33 9.32 9.64
CA GLU A 249 12.68 8.88 10.03
C GLU A 249 13.48 8.35 8.83
N GLN A 250 12.81 7.81 7.81
CA GLN A 250 13.48 7.18 6.67
C GLN A 250 13.69 8.11 5.46
N ARG A 251 13.04 9.28 5.38
CA ARG A 251 13.29 10.28 4.31
C ARG A 251 14.76 10.76 4.28
N GLU A 252 15.49 10.62 5.38
CA GLU A 252 16.93 10.87 5.45
C GLU A 252 17.78 9.85 4.64
N THR A 253 17.26 8.62 4.41
CA THR A 253 18.01 7.56 3.71
C THR A 253 18.06 7.76 2.19
N ILE A 254 17.12 8.52 1.61
CA ILE A 254 17.12 8.88 0.17
C ILE A 254 18.37 9.71 -0.18
N GLN A 255 18.91 10.50 0.76
CA GLN A 255 20.15 11.27 0.58
C GLN A 255 21.40 10.37 0.43
N ARG A 256 21.31 9.05 0.71
CA ARG A 256 22.44 8.11 0.65
C ARG A 256 22.55 7.34 -0.67
N ILE A 257 21.60 7.47 -1.60
CA ILE A 257 21.75 6.87 -2.94
C ILE A 257 22.91 7.54 -3.70
N ASP A 258 23.08 8.85 -3.51
CA ASP A 258 24.23 9.59 -4.06
C ASP A 258 25.54 9.03 -3.49
N GLN A 259 25.58 8.73 -2.19
CA GLN A 259 26.76 8.20 -1.49
C GLN A 259 27.15 6.78 -1.94
N ASN A 260 26.20 5.96 -2.40
CA ASN A 260 26.50 4.66 -3.00
C ASN A 260 27.09 4.79 -4.41
N THR A 261 26.82 5.86 -5.14
CA THR A 261 27.48 6.15 -6.43
C THR A 261 28.94 6.55 -6.18
N ASP A 262 29.20 7.38 -5.17
CA ASP A 262 30.55 7.76 -4.74
C ASP A 262 31.38 6.54 -4.32
N ASP A 263 30.80 5.62 -3.53
CA ASP A 263 31.46 4.38 -3.12
C ASP A 263 31.78 3.49 -4.35
N ILE A 264 30.89 3.42 -5.34
CA ILE A 264 31.13 2.67 -6.59
C ILE A 264 32.24 3.34 -7.42
N GLU A 265 32.24 4.65 -7.52
CA GLU A 265 33.29 5.42 -8.20
C GLU A 265 34.66 5.15 -7.55
N MET A 266 34.75 5.23 -6.22
CA MET A 266 35.98 4.95 -5.48
C MET A 266 36.49 3.51 -5.70
N ASN A 267 35.59 2.52 -5.70
CA ASN A 267 35.95 1.13 -5.96
C ASN A 267 36.38 0.89 -7.43
N VAL A 268 35.74 1.58 -8.38
CA VAL A 268 36.10 1.50 -9.82
C VAL A 268 37.46 2.15 -10.07
N LEU A 269 37.73 3.31 -9.47
CA LEU A 269 39.03 3.99 -9.53
C LEU A 269 40.13 3.13 -8.87
N GLY A 270 39.83 2.50 -7.73
CA GLY A 270 40.70 1.53 -7.07
C GLY A 270 41.05 0.36 -7.99
N ALA A 271 40.05 -0.27 -8.62
CA ALA A 271 40.26 -1.36 -9.56
C ALA A 271 41.07 -0.93 -10.81
N GLN A 272 40.86 0.28 -11.32
CA GLN A 272 41.65 0.84 -12.42
C GLN A 272 43.11 1.02 -12.04
N SER A 273 43.37 1.53 -10.83
CA SER A 273 44.73 1.70 -10.32
C SER A 273 45.47 0.36 -10.17
N GLU A 274 44.75 -0.69 -9.76
CA GLU A 274 45.29 -2.03 -9.60
C GLU A 274 45.55 -2.71 -10.94
N LEU A 275 44.69 -2.50 -11.94
CA LEU A 275 44.93 -2.91 -13.33
C LEU A 275 46.16 -2.22 -13.93
N LEU A 276 46.35 -0.92 -13.68
CA LEU A 276 47.53 -0.18 -14.12
C LEU A 276 48.80 -0.69 -13.44
N LYS A 277 48.74 -0.98 -12.13
CA LYS A 277 49.85 -1.58 -11.38
C LYS A 277 50.23 -2.96 -11.94
N TYR A 278 49.26 -3.80 -12.27
CA TYR A 278 49.50 -5.08 -12.91
C TYR A 278 50.10 -4.94 -14.32
N TYR A 279 49.63 -3.97 -15.10
CA TYR A 279 50.17 -3.66 -16.43
C TYR A 279 51.63 -3.18 -16.36
N GLN A 280 51.99 -2.34 -15.39
CA GLN A 280 53.39 -1.92 -15.22
C GLN A 280 54.28 -3.10 -14.84
N ASN A 281 53.82 -3.99 -13.95
CA ASN A 281 54.61 -5.15 -13.54
C ASN A 281 54.83 -6.17 -14.70
N ILE A 282 53.86 -6.31 -15.61
CA ILE A 282 54.04 -7.15 -16.81
C ILE A 282 54.95 -6.50 -17.86
N SER A 283 54.97 -5.16 -17.93
CA SER A 283 55.88 -4.41 -18.81
C SER A 283 57.35 -4.55 -18.39
N THR A 284 57.64 -4.42 -17.09
CA THR A 284 59.01 -4.51 -16.55
C THR A 284 59.67 -5.87 -16.85
N ASN A 285 58.88 -6.94 -16.83
CA ASN A 285 59.36 -8.28 -17.17
C ASN A 285 59.83 -8.41 -18.62
N ARG A 286 59.26 -7.64 -19.57
CA ARG A 286 59.71 -7.64 -20.97
C ARG A 286 61.09 -7.00 -21.13
N ALA A 287 61.37 -5.91 -20.42
CA ALA A 287 62.69 -5.30 -20.47
C ALA A 287 63.76 -6.23 -19.85
N LEU A 288 63.40 -6.96 -18.79
CA LEU A 288 64.28 -7.95 -18.17
C LEU A 288 64.58 -9.13 -19.11
N ILE A 289 63.57 -9.65 -19.82
CA ILE A 289 63.76 -10.77 -20.76
C ILE A 289 64.65 -10.37 -21.94
N ILE A 290 64.51 -9.15 -22.44
CA ILE A 290 65.33 -8.62 -23.54
C ILE A 290 66.80 -8.52 -23.11
N LYS A 291 67.07 -8.04 -21.89
CA LYS A 291 68.44 -7.96 -21.36
C LYS A 291 69.09 -9.34 -21.27
N ILE A 292 68.38 -10.33 -20.71
CA ILE A 292 68.87 -11.72 -20.63
C ILE A 292 69.12 -12.29 -22.03
N PHE A 293 68.22 -12.06 -22.98
CA PHE A 293 68.36 -12.53 -24.35
C PHE A 293 69.59 -11.94 -25.06
N VAL A 294 69.84 -10.64 -24.90
CA VAL A 294 71.04 -9.98 -25.43
C VAL A 294 72.32 -10.57 -24.82
N THR A 295 72.33 -10.82 -23.50
CA THR A 295 73.48 -11.46 -22.83
C THR A 295 73.75 -12.86 -23.37
N ILE A 296 72.71 -13.66 -23.61
CA ILE A 296 72.84 -15.01 -24.18
C ILE A 296 73.39 -14.95 -25.61
N ILE A 297 72.90 -14.03 -26.45
CA ILE A 297 73.39 -13.86 -27.82
C ILE A 297 74.86 -13.45 -27.83
N LEU A 298 75.23 -12.48 -26.98
CA LEU A 298 76.61 -11.98 -26.93
C LEU A 298 77.57 -13.09 -26.46
N PHE A 299 77.16 -13.90 -25.47
CA PHE A 299 77.91 -15.07 -25.05
C PHE A 299 78.07 -16.09 -26.19
N PHE A 300 77.00 -16.39 -26.94
CA PHE A 300 77.05 -17.31 -28.07
C PHE A 300 77.99 -16.83 -29.19
N LEU A 301 77.94 -15.53 -29.52
CA LEU A 301 78.82 -14.94 -30.52
C LEU A 301 80.29 -14.97 -30.09
N LEU A 302 80.59 -14.63 -28.81
CA LEU A 302 81.95 -14.73 -28.29
C LEU A 302 82.45 -16.18 -28.28
N PHE A 303 81.60 -17.13 -27.86
CA PHE A 303 81.95 -18.55 -27.85
C PHE A 303 82.27 -19.06 -29.26
N THR A 304 81.46 -18.70 -30.25
CA THR A 304 81.67 -19.10 -31.66
C THR A 304 82.89 -18.41 -32.30
N TYR A 305 83.25 -17.22 -31.84
CA TYR A 305 84.41 -16.50 -32.36
C TYR A 305 85.74 -16.98 -31.75
N ILE A 306 85.70 -17.43 -30.49
CA ILE A 306 86.89 -17.89 -29.76
C ILE A 306 87.18 -19.38 -30.00
N LEU A 307 86.15 -20.21 -30.19
CA LEU A 307 86.25 -21.64 -30.47
C LEU A 307 86.34 -21.89 -31.98
#